data_AF-A0A925PRV3-F1
#
_entry.id   AF-A0A925PRV3-F1
#
_cell.length_a   1.000
_cell.length_b   1.000
_cell.length_c   1.000
_cell.angle_alpha   90.00
_cell.angle_beta   90.00
_cell.angle_gamma   90.00
#
_symmetry.space_group_name_H-M   'P 1'
#
loop_
_entity.id
_entity.type
_entity.pdbx_description
1 polymer ?
#
loop_
_entity_poly.entity_id
_entity_poly.type
_entity_poly.pdbx_seq_one_letter_code
_entity_poly.pdbx_strand_id
1 'polypeptide(L)' 'PVPVAYHSFGGWKRSLFGDHAIYGPEGVRFYTRLKTVTARWPSGIRGGSEFNFPSLK' A
#
# COMPACT_ATOMS: atom_id res chain seq x y z
N PRO A 1 -16.01 23.86 18.90
CA PRO A 1 -15.19 22.66 19.17
C PRO A 1 -14.97 21.92 17.83
N VAL A 2 -13.71 21.77 17.40
CA VAL A 2 -13.39 21.09 16.14
C VAL A 2 -13.62 19.59 16.32
N PRO A 3 -14.40 18.91 15.46
CA PRO A 3 -14.57 17.47 15.54
C PRO A 3 -13.22 16.78 15.41
N VAL A 4 -12.87 15.95 16.39
CA VAL A 4 -11.65 15.16 16.35
C VAL A 4 -11.75 14.14 15.20
N ALA A 5 -10.77 14.14 14.31
CA ALA A 5 -10.70 13.33 13.08
C ALA A 5 -10.58 11.81 13.29
N TYR A 6 -10.91 11.31 14.48
CA TYR A 6 -10.91 9.88 14.80
C TYR A 6 -12.21 9.18 14.41
N HIS A 7 -13.31 9.93 14.35
CA HIS A 7 -14.62 9.39 14.02
C HIS A 7 -15.15 10.02 12.74
N SER A 8 -15.64 9.16 11.86
CA SER A 8 -16.35 9.60 10.67
C SER A 8 -17.76 10.05 11.02
N PHE A 9 -18.10 11.29 10.66
CA PHE A 9 -19.46 11.78 10.69
C PHE A 9 -20.06 11.66 9.29
N GLY A 10 -21.00 10.75 9.11
CA GLY A 10 -21.66 10.54 7.82
C GLY A 10 -22.68 9.41 7.88
N GLY A 11 -23.70 9.48 7.02
CA GLY A 11 -24.68 8.41 6.83
C GLY A 11 -25.87 8.44 7.79
N TRP A 12 -26.72 9.46 7.68
CA TRP A 12 -28.13 9.37 8.11
C TRP A 12 -29.01 9.47 6.86
N LYS A 13 -29.88 8.46 6.66
CA LYS A 13 -30.88 8.41 5.57
C LYS A 13 -30.29 8.59 4.15
N ARG A 14 -29.25 7.81 3.80
CA ARG A 14 -28.61 7.74 2.46
C ARG A 14 -27.72 8.94 2.07
N SER A 15 -27.25 9.73 3.03
CA SER A 15 -26.36 10.88 2.75
C SER A 15 -24.90 10.52 2.44
N LEU A 16 -24.51 9.24 2.51
CA LEU A 16 -23.17 8.76 2.17
C LEU A 16 -23.26 7.82 0.97
N PHE A 17 -22.44 8.08 -0.05
CA PHE A 17 -22.31 7.24 -1.24
C PHE A 17 -20.96 6.53 -1.21
N GLY A 18 -20.98 5.20 -1.31
CA GLY A 18 -19.79 4.35 -1.23
C GLY A 18 -19.53 3.79 0.18
N ASP A 19 -18.59 2.84 0.25
CA ASP A 19 -18.38 2.01 1.45
C ASP A 19 -17.37 2.60 2.44
N HIS A 20 -16.60 3.61 2.03
CA HIS A 20 -15.53 4.20 2.83
C HIS A 20 -15.96 5.47 3.54
N ALA A 21 -15.69 5.53 4.84
CA ALA A 21 -15.88 6.72 5.63
C ALA A 21 -14.65 7.64 5.54
N ILE A 22 -14.85 8.96 5.70
CA ILE A 22 -13.81 9.99 5.44
C ILE A 22 -12.62 9.88 6.42
N TYR A 23 -12.88 9.53 7.67
CA TYR A 23 -11.93 9.51 8.76
C TYR A 23 -11.65 8.09 9.26
N GLY A 24 -10.50 7.93 9.93
CA GLY A 24 -10.06 6.66 10.48
C GLY A 24 -9.44 5.74 9.41
N PRO A 25 -9.37 4.43 9.68
CA PRO A 25 -8.72 3.46 8.79
C PRO A 25 -9.30 3.42 7.37
N GLU A 26 -10.60 3.72 7.22
CA GLU A 26 -11.29 3.73 5.94
C GLU A 26 -10.77 4.83 4.99
N GLY A 27 -10.39 6.00 5.53
CA GLY A 27 -9.80 7.08 4.72
C GLY A 27 -8.43 6.71 4.14
N VAL A 28 -7.63 5.93 4.89
CA VAL A 28 -6.36 5.39 4.39
C VAL A 28 -6.60 4.32 3.33
N ARG A 29 -7.60 3.44 3.53
CA ARG A 29 -7.96 2.38 2.56
C ARG A 29 -8.47 2.94 1.24
N PHE A 30 -9.13 4.10 1.22
CA PHE A 30 -9.61 4.73 -0.01
C PHE A 30 -8.47 5.20 -0.93
N TYR A 31 -7.42 5.80 -0.38
CA TYR A 31 -6.29 6.33 -1.17
C TYR A 31 -5.15 5.34 -1.40
N THR A 32 -5.21 4.14 -0.82
CA THR A 32 -4.14 3.13 -0.91
C THR A 32 -4.66 1.83 -1.50
N ARG A 33 -3.76 1.02 -2.08
CA ARG A 33 -4.07 -0.31 -2.59
C ARG A 33 -3.25 -1.35 -1.83
N LEU A 34 -3.92 -2.40 -1.34
CA LEU A 34 -3.24 -3.53 -0.71
C LEU A 34 -2.39 -4.29 -1.75
N LYS A 35 -1.11 -4.45 -1.45
CA LYS A 35 -0.16 -5.24 -2.25
C LYS A 35 0.48 -6.31 -1.38
N THR A 36 0.26 -7.57 -1.74
CA THR A 36 0.90 -8.72 -1.07
C THR A 36 2.15 -9.14 -1.86
N VAL A 37 3.32 -9.12 -1.24
CA VAL A 37 4.59 -9.53 -1.85
C VAL A 37 5.08 -10.81 -1.18
N THR A 38 5.31 -11.86 -1.98
CA THR A 38 5.98 -13.08 -1.54
C THR A 38 7.31 -13.19 -2.27
N ALA A 39 8.41 -13.22 -1.53
CA ALA A 39 9.75 -13.34 -2.08
C ALA A 39 10.45 -14.58 -1.51
N ARG A 40 11.20 -15.29 -2.37
CA ARG A 40 12.09 -16.38 -1.99
C ARG A 40 13.45 -16.10 -2.62
N TRP A 41 14.49 -16.09 -1.79
CA TRP A 41 15.87 -16.03 -2.24
C TRP A 41 16.42 -17.46 -2.29
N PRO A 42 16.64 -18.05 -3.48
CA PRO A 42 17.29 -19.35 -3.56
C PRO A 42 18.73 -19.25 -3.01
N SER A 43 19.21 -20.31 -2.36
CA SER A 43 20.61 -20.40 -1.92
C SER A 43 21.53 -20.53 -3.14
N GLY A 44 21.93 -19.40 -3.71
CA GLY A 44 22.86 -19.37 -4.83
C GLY A 44 23.40 -17.97 -5.14
N ILE A 45 24.66 -17.75 -4.77
CA ILE A 45 25.73 -17.48 -5.74
C ILE A 45 26.65 -18.70 -5.63
N ARG A 46 26.49 -19.73 -6.47
CA ARG A 46 27.43 -20.87 -6.48
C ARG A 46 28.67 -20.59 -7.33
N GLY A 47 28.70 -19.48 -8.08
CA GLY A 47 29.83 -19.07 -8.89
C GLY A 47 30.00 -17.56 -8.89
N GLY A 48 30.82 -17.05 -7.97
CA GLY A 48 31.47 -15.74 -8.06
C GLY A 48 30.60 -14.51 -8.36
N SER A 49 31.26 -13.40 -8.70
CA SER A 49 30.59 -12.15 -9.08
C SER A 49 30.37 -12.11 -10.60
N GLU A 50 29.14 -12.37 -11.04
CA GLU A 50 28.73 -12.21 -12.44
C GLU A 50 28.29 -10.76 -12.70
N PHE A 51 28.95 -10.08 -13.63
CA PHE A 51 28.63 -8.71 -14.03
C PHE A 51 28.47 -8.62 -15.55
N ASN A 52 27.43 -7.92 -16.01
CA ASN A 52 27.09 -7.74 -17.43
C ASN A 52 27.66 -6.43 -18.02
N PHE A 53 28.92 -6.08 -17.74
CA PHE A 53 29.54 -4.91 -18.39
C PHE A 53 30.28 -5.33 -19.68
N PRO A 54 30.13 -4.58 -20.80
CA PRO A 54 30.91 -4.81 -22.00
C PRO A 54 32.36 -4.34 -21.79
N SER A 55 33.34 -5.25 -21.83
CA SER A 55 34.75 -4.87 -21.89
C SER A 55 35.12 -4.48 -23.32
N LEU A 56 35.55 -3.25 -23.53
CA LEU A 56 36.13 -2.80 -24.81
C LEU A 56 37.45 -3.55 -25.03
N LYS A 57 37.61 -4.13 -26.21
CA LYS A 57 38.87 -4.71 -26.70
C LYS A 57 39.86 -3.62 -27.08
#